data_AF-A0A0N4TDV4-F1
#
_entry.id   AF-A0A0N4TDV4-F1
#
_cell.length_a   1.000
_cell.length_b   1.000
_cell.length_c   1.000
_cell.angle_alpha   90.00
_cell.angle_beta   90.00
_cell.angle_gamma   90.00
#
_symmetry.space_group_name_H-M   'P 1'
#
loop_
_entity.id
_entity.type
_entity.pdbx_description
1 polymer ?
#
loop_
_entity_poly.entity_id
_entity_poly.type
_entity_poly.pdbx_seq_one_letter_code
_entity_poly.pdbx_strand_id
1 'polypeptide(L)' 'MLQLLLLLHLLLRYSAVGHVALTFPSARFPPLDFLDSARTISPCGVPKPDSPRYTQLYVGESYNFTWRLQYPHQVN' A
#
# COMPACT_ATOMS: atom_id res chain seq x y z
N MET A 1 -1.30 -30.27 9.58
CA MET A 1 0.07 -29.88 9.14
C MET A 1 0.05 -29.08 7.85
N LEU A 2 -0.53 -29.58 6.76
CA LEU A 2 -0.61 -28.85 5.46
C LEU A 2 -1.37 -27.51 5.54
N GLN A 3 -2.48 -27.43 6.26
CA GLN A 3 -3.25 -26.18 6.44
C GLN A 3 -2.47 -25.10 7.18
N LEU A 4 -1.68 -25.49 8.19
CA LEU A 4 -0.83 -24.58 8.95
C LEU A 4 0.31 -24.04 8.07
N LEU A 5 0.88 -24.91 7.22
CA LEU A 5 1.89 -24.52 6.23
C LEU A 5 1.32 -23.56 5.19
N LEU A 6 0.09 -23.79 4.70
CA LEU A 6 -0.60 -22.89 3.76
C LEU A 6 -0.90 -21.52 4.38
N LEU A 7 -1.38 -21.50 5.64
CA LEU A 7 -1.63 -20.26 6.37
C LEU A 7 -0.33 -19.48 6.61
N LEU A 8 0.73 -20.18 7.04
CA LEU A 8 2.06 -19.59 7.20
C LEU A 8 2.60 -19.04 5.87
N HIS A 9 2.42 -19.76 4.77
CA HIS A 9 2.84 -19.32 3.44
C HIS A 9 2.08 -18.07 2.99
N LEU A 10 0.78 -17.96 3.31
CA LEU A 10 -0.03 -16.78 3.02
C LEU A 10 0.43 -15.57 3.85
N LEU A 11 0.81 -15.79 5.11
CA LEU A 11 1.30 -14.74 6.01
C LEU A 11 2.70 -14.22 5.62
N LEU A 12 3.61 -15.09 5.17
CA LEU A 12 4.97 -14.68 4.76
C LEU A 12 5.05 -13.99 3.39
N ARG A 13 3.99 -14.01 2.57
CA ARG A 13 3.99 -13.37 1.23
C ARG A 13 3.95 -11.85 1.28
N TYR A 14 3.63 -11.25 2.43
CA TYR A 14 3.50 -9.81 2.60
C TYR A 14 4.80 -9.18 3.13
N SER A 15 5.94 -9.47 2.48
CA SER A 15 7.14 -8.67 2.69
C SER A 15 7.03 -7.37 1.88
N ALA A 16 6.83 -6.24 2.56
CA ALA A 16 6.92 -4.93 1.91
C ALA A 16 8.40 -4.66 1.57
N VAL A 17 8.72 -4.56 0.28
CA VAL A 17 10.10 -4.34 -0.22
C VAL A 17 10.46 -2.84 -0.24
N GLY A 18 9.48 -1.96 -0.06
CA GLY A 18 9.70 -0.52 0.00
C GLY A 18 8.43 0.26 0.32
N HIS A 19 8.62 1.50 0.75
CA HIS A 19 7.54 2.43 1.03
C HIS A 19 7.29 3.27 -0.22
N VAL A 20 6.05 3.30 -0.71
CA VAL A 20 5.65 4.16 -1.84
C VAL A 20 4.38 4.90 -1.49
N ALA A 21 4.23 6.11 -2.02
CA ALA A 21 2.99 6.88 -1.93
C ALA A 21 2.40 7.04 -3.33
N LEU A 22 1.14 6.62 -3.51
CA LEU A 22 0.43 6.80 -4.77
C LEU A 22 0.20 8.30 -5.04
N THR A 23 0.64 8.75 -6.21
CA THR A 23 0.29 10.08 -6.75
C THR A 23 -0.95 9.99 -7.63
N PHE A 24 -1.15 8.86 -8.32
CA PHE A 24 -2.41 8.50 -8.97
C PHE A 24 -2.68 6.98 -8.87
N PRO A 25 -3.88 6.55 -8.44
CA PRO A 25 -4.96 7.37 -7.87
C PRO A 25 -4.51 8.03 -6.56
N SER A 26 -5.18 9.10 -6.15
CA SER A 26 -4.79 9.83 -4.94
C SER A 26 -4.86 8.93 -3.70
N ALA A 27 -3.77 8.85 -2.95
CA ALA A 27 -3.73 8.16 -1.65
C ALA A 27 -4.67 8.84 -0.62
N ARG A 28 -5.01 8.12 0.45
CA ARG A 28 -5.78 8.69 1.56
C ARG A 28 -4.98 9.81 2.24
N PHE A 29 -5.69 10.82 2.73
CA PHE A 29 -5.09 11.89 3.51
C PHE A 29 -4.94 11.50 4.99
N PRO A 30 -3.83 11.87 5.65
CA PRO A 30 -2.61 12.42 5.06
C PRO A 30 -1.81 11.33 4.32
N PRO A 31 -1.18 11.63 3.17
CA PRO A 31 -0.37 10.66 2.43
C PRO A 31 1.00 10.48 3.12
N LEU A 32 1.00 9.77 4.25
CA LEU A 32 2.20 9.50 5.05
C LEU A 32 3.18 8.64 4.23
N ASP A 33 4.39 9.16 4.02
CA ASP A 33 5.41 8.55 3.16
C ASP A 33 6.77 8.31 3.84
N PHE A 34 6.90 8.68 5.12
CA PHE A 34 8.12 8.49 5.93
C PHE A 34 7.94 7.60 7.17
N LEU A 35 6.70 7.32 7.55
CA LEU A 35 6.42 6.56 8.77
C LEU A 35 6.49 5.06 8.49
N ASP A 36 7.07 4.34 9.44
CA ASP A 36 7.12 2.87 9.41
C ASP A 36 5.74 2.23 9.63
N SER A 37 5.67 0.90 9.45
CA SER A 37 4.45 0.13 9.66
C SER A 37 3.99 0.06 11.13
N ALA A 38 4.87 0.36 12.10
CA ALA A 38 4.50 0.37 13.52
C ALA A 38 3.76 1.66 13.92
N ARG A 39 3.95 2.74 13.15
CA ARG A 39 3.33 4.06 13.37
C ARG A 39 2.17 4.35 12.42
N THR A 40 1.80 3.38 11.60
CA THR A 40 0.74 3.49 10.60
C THR A 40 -0.30 2.38 10.78
N ILE A 41 -1.47 2.55 10.19
CA ILE A 41 -2.63 1.64 10.38
C ILE A 41 -2.79 0.73 9.17
N SER A 42 -2.76 -0.58 9.39
CA SER A 42 -3.04 -1.55 8.33
C SER A 42 -4.49 -1.47 7.83
N PRO A 43 -4.78 -1.73 6.55
CA PRO A 43 -3.83 -2.08 5.49
C PRO A 43 -3.31 -0.88 4.68
N CYS A 44 -3.84 0.34 4.88
CA CYS A 44 -3.63 1.48 3.98
C CYS A 44 -2.82 2.64 4.59
N GLY A 45 -2.15 2.41 5.73
CA GLY A 45 -1.33 3.39 6.44
C GLY A 45 -2.11 4.39 7.30
N VAL A 46 -3.32 4.79 6.88
CA VAL A 46 -4.18 5.76 7.58
C VAL A 46 -5.64 5.30 7.65
N PRO A 47 -6.44 5.83 8.60
CA PRO A 47 -7.87 5.53 8.68
C PRO A 47 -8.60 5.83 7.38
N LYS A 48 -9.67 5.08 7.11
CA LYS A 48 -10.60 5.44 6.04
C LYS A 48 -11.38 6.67 6.51
N PRO A 49 -11.44 7.77 5.73
CA PRO A 49 -12.27 8.92 6.09
C PRO A 49 -13.76 8.55 5.97
N ASP A 50 -14.62 9.27 6.70
CA ASP A 50 -16.08 9.09 6.64
C ASP A 50 -16.64 9.35 5.24
N SER A 51 -16.04 10.30 4.53
CA SER A 51 -16.37 10.68 3.15
C SER A 51 -15.21 10.33 2.19
N PRO A 52 -15.06 9.05 1.80
CA PRO A 52 -13.95 8.62 0.94
C PRO A 52 -14.10 9.13 -0.50
N ARG A 53 -12.98 9.61 -1.06
CA ARG A 53 -12.85 9.88 -2.49
C ARG A 53 -12.40 8.61 -3.21
N TYR A 54 -13.14 8.23 -4.25
CA TYR A 54 -12.83 7.08 -5.08
C TYR A 54 -12.42 7.51 -6.49
N THR A 55 -11.47 6.78 -7.07
CA THR A 55 -11.16 6.86 -8.49
C THR A 55 -12.02 5.84 -9.22
N GLN A 56 -12.76 6.29 -10.22
CA GLN A 56 -13.56 5.42 -11.09
C GLN A 56 -12.68 4.93 -12.23
N LEU A 57 -12.68 3.61 -12.46
CA LEU A 57 -11.94 2.95 -13.53
C LEU A 57 -12.92 2.09 -14.32
N TYR A 58 -12.83 2.14 -15.65
CA TYR A 58 -13.69 1.39 -16.55
C TYR A 58 -13.06 0.06 -16.91
N VAL A 59 -13.90 -0.97 -17.06
CA VAL A 59 -13.46 -2.31 -17.44
C VAL A 59 -12.95 -2.29 -18.88
N GLY A 60 -11.79 -2.90 -19.12
CA GLY A 60 -11.16 -2.97 -20.45
C GLY A 60 -10.22 -1.81 -20.76
N GLU A 61 -10.19 -0.77 -19.93
CA GLU A 61 -9.32 0.39 -20.11
C GLU A 61 -7.94 0.18 -19.47
N SER A 62 -6.93 0.86 -20.03
CA SER A 62 -5.58 0.92 -19.46
C SER A 62 -5.34 2.23 -18.73
N TYR A 63 -4.73 2.16 -17.55
CA TYR A 63 -4.46 3.32 -16.71
C TYR A 63 -3.02 3.37 -16.25
N ASN A 64 -2.44 4.57 -16.25
CA ASN A 64 -1.11 4.83 -15.69
C ASN A 64 -1.23 5.13 -14.21
N PHE A 65 -1.00 4.12 -13.38
CA PHE A 65 -0.81 4.30 -11.94
C PHE A 65 0.56 4.92 -11.71
N THR A 66 0.62 5.95 -10.87
CA THR A 66 1.86 6.63 -10.54
C THR A 66 2.06 6.70 -9.04
N TRP A 67 3.31 6.59 -8.64
CA TRP A 67 3.74 6.65 -7.25
C TRP A 67 5.08 7.37 -7.16
N ARG A 68 5.37 7.86 -5.96
CA ARG A 68 6.69 8.41 -5.63
C ARG A 68 7.33 7.62 -4.50
N LEU A 69 8.66 7.54 -4.57
CA LEU A 69 9.52 7.10 -3.48
C LEU A 69 10.16 8.35 -2.89
N GLN A 70 9.90 8.64 -1.63
CA GLN A 70 10.36 9.90 -1.03
C GLN A 70 11.80 9.80 -0.52
N TYR A 71 12.18 8.66 0.08
CA TYR A 71 13.56 8.33 0.40
C TYR A 71 13.90 6.93 -0.12
N PRO A 72 14.83 6.78 -1.09
CA PRO A 72 15.29 5.47 -1.52
C PRO A 72 15.98 4.75 -0.37
N HIS A 73 15.44 3.61 0.05
CA HIS A 73 16.17 2.71 0.93
C HIS A 73 17.41 2.24 0.17
N GLN A 74 18.61 2.52 0.69
CA GLN A 74 19.83 1.99 0.10
C GLN A 74 19.84 0.48 0.30
N VAL A 75 19.87 -0.26 -0.81
CA VAL A 75 20.14 -1.69 -0.79
C VAL A 75 21.65 -1.82 -0.70
N ASN A 76 22.17 -2.01 0.52
CA ASN A 76 23.54 -2.46 0.74
C ASN A 76 23.61 -3.99 0.60
#